data_AF-A0A6P1UBK6-F1
#
_entry.id   AF-A0A6P1UBK6-F1
#
_cell.length_a   1.000
_cell.length_b   1.000
_cell.length_c   1.000
_cell.angle_alpha   90.00
_cell.angle_beta   90.00
_cell.angle_gamma   90.00
#
_symmetry.space_group_name_H-M   'P 1'
#
loop_
_entity.id
_entity.type
_entity.pdbx_description
1 polymer ?
#
loop_
_entity_poly.entity_id
_entity_poly.type
_entity_poly.pdbx_seq_one_letter_code
_entity_poly.pdbx_strand_id
1 'polypeptide(L)'
;MKRDPRLVGLSHDHHSALVLGTQLSRSPQGARVDALRALFIDNIEPHFAIEEALLLPALARLQTPEADALIARTQADHAWLRARFAGLQQGQPIDLAEYGERLAAHVRFEERELFEYSQTHLPDSVLAQIADARPVAPATGGR
;
A
#
# COMPACT_ATOMS: atom_id res chain seq x y z
N MET A 1 12.81 -14.58 -4.74
CA MET A 1 12.75 -14.17 -6.16
C MET A 1 13.18 -12.71 -6.31
N LYS A 2 13.63 -12.29 -7.50
CA LYS A 2 13.83 -10.87 -7.80
C LYS A 2 12.48 -10.26 -8.19
N ARG A 3 12.10 -9.12 -7.60
CA ARG A 3 10.88 -8.39 -7.97
C ARG A 3 10.95 -7.99 -9.44
N ASP A 4 9.82 -8.14 -10.14
CA ASP A 4 9.70 -7.64 -11.50
C ASP A 4 9.92 -6.11 -11.54
N PRO A 5 10.80 -5.58 -12.40
CA PRO A 5 11.07 -4.14 -12.50
C PRO A 5 9.81 -3.28 -12.64
N ARG A 6 8.73 -3.81 -13.22
CA ARG A 6 7.46 -3.12 -13.43
C ARG A 6 6.66 -2.91 -12.14
N LEU A 7 6.87 -3.77 -11.14
CA LEU A 7 6.25 -3.65 -9.82
C LEU A 7 7.11 -2.85 -8.83
N VAL A 8 8.37 -2.57 -9.16
CA VAL A 8 9.29 -1.81 -8.29
C VAL A 8 8.79 -0.39 -8.01
N GLY A 9 8.02 0.21 -8.93
CA GLY A 9 7.42 1.54 -8.73
C GLY A 9 6.48 1.57 -7.53
N LEU A 10 5.57 0.59 -7.43
CA LEU A 10 4.67 0.42 -6.29
C LEU A 10 5.43 0.03 -5.01
N SER A 11 6.42 -0.85 -5.12
CA SER A 11 7.29 -1.22 -3.99
C SER A 11 8.14 -0.06 -3.43
N HIS A 12 8.28 1.07 -4.13
CA HIS A 12 9.07 2.19 -3.64
C HIS A 12 8.38 2.86 -2.43
N ASP A 13 7.07 3.06 -2.50
CA ASP A 13 6.28 3.68 -1.44
C ASP A 13 6.17 2.79 -0.20
N HIS A 14 6.28 1.47 -0.38
CA HIS A 14 6.32 0.48 0.69
C HIS A 14 7.48 0.68 1.68
N HIS A 15 8.62 1.20 1.25
CA HIS A 15 9.73 1.43 2.17
C HIS A 15 9.36 2.46 3.24
N SER A 16 8.83 3.61 2.81
CA SER A 16 8.41 4.69 3.70
C SER A 16 7.25 4.26 4.60
N ALA A 17 6.27 3.52 4.05
CA ALA A 17 5.16 2.93 4.80
C ALA A 17 5.63 1.93 5.86
N LEU A 18 6.56 1.03 5.53
CA LEU A 18 7.08 0.05 6.47
C LEU A 18 7.91 0.70 7.59
N VAL A 19 8.72 1.70 7.24
CA VAL A 19 9.51 2.46 8.22
C VAL A 19 8.59 3.18 9.20
N LEU A 20 7.60 3.93 8.70
CA LEU A 20 6.68 4.65 9.58
C LEU A 20 5.80 3.69 10.39
N GLY A 21 5.26 2.64 9.79
CA GLY A 21 4.47 1.63 10.49
C GLY A 21 5.24 0.98 11.64
N THR A 22 6.52 0.65 11.42
CA THR A 22 7.40 0.10 12.46
C THR A 22 7.71 1.13 13.57
N GLN A 23 7.81 2.43 13.23
CA GLN A 23 8.03 3.47 14.22
C GLN A 23 6.77 3.72 15.07
N LEU A 24 5.61 3.74 14.42
CA LEU A 24 4.30 3.91 15.06
C LEU A 24 4.01 2.78 16.06
N SER A 25 4.33 1.53 15.71
CA SER A 25 4.15 0.38 16.61
C SER A 25 5.06 0.38 17.83
N ARG A 26 6.28 0.96 17.72
CA ARG A 26 7.27 0.95 18.80
C ARG A 26 7.19 2.16 19.74
N SER A 27 6.76 3.32 19.24
CA SER A 27 6.68 4.53 20.07
C SER A 27 5.61 5.50 19.54
N PRO A 28 4.36 5.37 19.98
CA PRO A 28 3.28 6.26 19.58
C PRO A 28 3.43 7.61 20.30
N GLN A 29 4.04 8.59 19.64
CA GLN A 29 4.20 9.97 20.15
C GLN A 29 3.52 10.97 19.22
N GLY A 30 3.08 12.13 19.74
CA GLY A 30 2.29 13.12 18.99
C GLY A 30 2.91 13.59 17.67
N ALA A 31 4.24 13.75 17.59
CA ALA A 31 4.95 14.12 16.36
C ALA A 31 4.82 13.07 15.22
N ARG A 32 4.40 11.84 15.53
CA ARG A 32 4.18 10.78 14.55
C ARG A 32 2.82 10.86 13.86
N VAL A 33 1.87 11.60 14.43
CA VAL A 33 0.56 11.83 13.81
C VAL A 33 0.70 12.65 12.54
N ASP A 34 1.48 13.74 12.58
CA ASP A 34 1.69 14.58 11.39
C ASP A 34 2.46 13.85 10.30
N ALA A 35 3.46 13.04 10.68
CA ALA A 35 4.17 12.16 9.75
C ALA A 35 3.23 11.14 9.11
N LEU A 36 2.30 10.56 9.88
CA LEU A 36 1.26 9.68 9.34
C LEU A 36 0.32 10.41 8.38
N ARG A 37 -0.08 11.66 8.69
CA ARG A 37 -0.91 12.47 7.79
C ARG A 37 -0.24 12.72 6.45
N ALA A 38 1.00 13.20 6.49
CA ALA A 38 1.77 13.48 5.27
C ALA A 38 1.96 12.19 4.45
N LEU A 39 2.47 11.13 5.07
CA LEU A 39 2.70 9.86 4.37
C LEU A 39 1.41 9.28 3.78
N PHE A 40 0.30 9.34 4.52
CA PHE A 40 -0.94 8.76 4.03
C PHE A 40 -1.45 9.48 2.78
N ILE A 41 -1.42 10.80 2.78
CA ILE A 41 -1.91 11.63 1.67
C ILE A 41 -0.97 11.54 0.45
N ASP A 42 0.34 11.62 0.69
CA ASP A 42 1.31 11.77 -0.40
C ASP A 42 1.73 10.41 -1.01
N ASN A 43 1.60 9.31 -0.26
CA ASN A 43 2.10 8.00 -0.68
C ASN A 43 1.03 6.90 -0.58
N ILE A 44 0.44 6.68 0.60
CA ILE A 44 -0.40 5.47 0.82
C ILE A 44 -1.71 5.53 0.02
N GLU A 45 -2.42 6.66 0.03
CA GLU A 45 -3.70 6.78 -0.69
C GLU A 45 -3.51 6.71 -2.23
N PRO A 46 -2.55 7.42 -2.85
CA PRO A 46 -2.25 7.25 -4.27
C PRO A 46 -1.85 5.81 -4.63
N HIS A 47 -1.10 5.14 -3.76
CA HIS A 47 -0.70 3.74 -3.94
C HIS A 47 -1.92 2.81 -3.96
N PHE A 48 -2.80 2.90 -2.96
CA PHE A 48 -4.05 2.12 -2.90
C PHE A 48 -4.92 2.35 -4.14
N ALA A 49 -5.02 3.60 -4.60
CA ALA A 49 -5.83 3.93 -5.77
C ALA A 49 -5.33 3.21 -7.04
N ILE A 50 -4.02 3.07 -7.21
CA ILE A 50 -3.43 2.36 -8.36
C ILE A 50 -3.70 0.86 -8.27
N GLU A 51 -3.52 0.27 -7.10
CA GLU A 51 -3.79 -1.16 -6.91
C GLU A 51 -5.27 -1.48 -7.15
N GLU A 52 -6.17 -0.66 -6.59
CA GLU A 52 -7.61 -0.83 -6.75
C GLU A 52 -8.10 -0.60 -8.18
N ALA A 53 -7.47 0.34 -8.92
CA ALA A 53 -7.86 0.65 -10.29
C ALA A 53 -7.29 -0.33 -11.32
N LEU A 54 -6.11 -0.90 -11.08
CA LEU A 54 -5.37 -1.67 -12.09
C LEU A 54 -5.05 -3.09 -11.64
N LEU A 55 -4.43 -3.24 -10.47
CA LEU A 55 -3.91 -4.53 -10.02
C LEU A 55 -5.03 -5.50 -9.62
N LEU A 56 -5.93 -5.09 -8.73
CA LEU A 56 -7.02 -5.95 -8.25
C LEU A 56 -7.99 -6.35 -9.39
N PRO A 57 -8.40 -5.44 -10.30
CA PRO A 57 -9.20 -5.84 -11.46
C PRO A 57 -8.47 -6.78 -12.41
N ALA A 58 -7.14 -6.67 -12.54
CA ALA A 58 -6.36 -7.61 -13.34
C ALA A 58 -6.34 -9.01 -12.70
N LEU A 59 -6.14 -9.08 -11.38
CA LEU A 59 -6.20 -10.34 -10.62
C LEU A 59 -7.59 -10.97 -10.69
N ALA A 60 -8.66 -10.18 -10.58
CA ALA A 60 -10.03 -10.67 -10.64
C ALA A 60 -10.35 -11.38 -11.98
N ARG A 61 -9.69 -10.99 -13.07
CA ARG A 61 -9.85 -11.63 -14.39
C ARG A 61 -9.23 -13.02 -14.47
N LEU A 62 -8.36 -13.39 -13.52
CA LEU A 62 -7.81 -14.75 -13.44
C LEU A 62 -8.85 -15.77 -12.97
N GLN A 63 -9.89 -15.32 -12.24
CA GLN A 63 -10.99 -16.15 -11.75
C GLN A 63 -10.51 -17.38 -10.96
N THR A 64 -9.52 -17.18 -10.09
CA THR A 64 -8.95 -18.22 -9.22
C THR A 64 -9.28 -17.92 -7.75
N PRO A 65 -9.52 -18.96 -6.92
CA PRO A 65 -9.74 -18.76 -5.49
C PRO A 65 -8.58 -18.02 -4.79
N GLU A 66 -7.34 -18.24 -5.25
CA GLU A 66 -6.16 -17.56 -4.73
C GLU A 66 -6.19 -16.06 -5.05
N ALA A 67 -6.53 -15.67 -6.28
CA ALA A 67 -6.66 -14.26 -6.65
C ALA A 67 -7.78 -13.59 -5.84
N ASP A 68 -8.93 -14.25 -5.68
CA ASP A 68 -10.06 -13.74 -4.91
C ASP A 68 -9.68 -13.51 -3.43
N ALA A 69 -8.92 -14.43 -2.82
CA ALA A 69 -8.45 -14.29 -1.45
C ALA A 69 -7.47 -13.12 -1.29
N LEU A 70 -6.55 -12.94 -2.24
CA LEU A 70 -5.60 -11.83 -2.24
C LEU A 70 -6.32 -10.48 -2.38
N ILE A 71 -7.30 -10.39 -3.29
CA ILE A 71 -8.11 -9.19 -3.51
C ILE A 71 -8.89 -8.84 -2.24
N ALA A 72 -9.59 -9.82 -1.66
CA ALA A 72 -10.41 -9.60 -0.47
C ALA A 72 -9.57 -9.10 0.73
N ARG A 73 -8.38 -9.68 0.93
CA ARG A 73 -7.46 -9.24 1.99
C ARG A 73 -6.97 -7.80 1.75
N THR A 74 -6.54 -7.50 0.52
CA THR A 74 -6.06 -6.16 0.13
C THR A 74 -7.13 -5.10 0.39
N GLN A 75 -8.36 -5.34 -0.08
CA GLN A 75 -9.50 -4.43 0.12
C GLN A 75 -9.87 -4.25 1.60
N ALA A 76 -9.84 -5.33 2.39
CA ALA A 76 -10.12 -5.26 3.81
C ALA A 76 -9.07 -4.43 4.57
N ASP A 77 -7.79 -4.60 4.25
CA ASP A 77 -6.71 -3.82 4.84
C ASP A 77 -6.83 -2.33 4.45
N HIS A 78 -7.06 -2.01 3.17
CA HIS A 78 -7.25 -0.64 2.69
C HIS A 78 -8.43 0.04 3.38
N ALA A 79 -9.58 -0.64 3.44
CA ALA A 79 -10.78 -0.11 4.07
C ALA A 79 -10.55 0.19 5.55
N TRP A 80 -9.85 -0.70 6.27
CA TRP A 80 -9.52 -0.49 7.68
C TRP A 80 -8.57 0.70 7.86
N LEU A 81 -7.50 0.78 7.07
CA LEU A 81 -6.49 1.84 7.15
C LEU A 81 -7.10 3.21 6.83
N ARG A 82 -7.91 3.30 5.76
CA ARG A 82 -8.65 4.52 5.41
C ARG A 82 -9.64 4.93 6.50
N ALA A 83 -10.41 3.98 7.05
CA ALA A 83 -11.40 4.29 8.08
C ALA A 83 -10.76 4.85 9.36
N ARG A 84 -9.65 4.24 9.83
CA ARG A 84 -8.91 4.76 11.00
C ARG A 84 -8.29 6.13 10.71
N PHE A 85 -7.72 6.32 9.52
CA PHE A 85 -7.17 7.60 9.12
C PHE A 85 -8.24 8.70 9.05
N ALA A 86 -9.41 8.40 8.48
CA ALA A 86 -10.54 9.34 8.42
C ALA A 86 -11.03 9.74 9.82
N GLY A 87 -11.11 8.79 10.76
CA GLY A 87 -11.42 9.07 12.15
C GLY A 87 -10.40 10.01 12.80
N LEU A 88 -9.11 9.76 12.57
CA LEU A 88 -8.02 10.65 13.03
C LEU A 88 -8.16 12.08 12.48
N GLN A 89 -8.55 12.24 11.21
CA GLN A 89 -8.81 13.58 10.64
C GLN A 89 -9.94 14.31 11.36
N GLN A 90 -10.93 13.58 11.85
CA GLN A 90 -12.07 14.10 12.60
C GLN A 90 -11.78 14.29 14.10
N GLY A 91 -10.54 14.09 14.55
CA GLY A 91 -10.14 14.22 15.94
C GLY A 91 -10.51 13.02 16.81
N GLN A 92 -10.91 11.89 16.20
CA GLN A 92 -11.13 10.65 16.94
C GLN A 92 -9.79 10.08 17.43
N PRO A 93 -9.77 9.44 18.62
CA PRO A 93 -8.58 8.75 19.07
C PRO A 93 -8.21 7.63 18.10
N ILE A 94 -6.92 7.49 17.83
CA ILE A 94 -6.36 6.42 17.02
C ILE A 94 -5.35 5.65 17.86
N ASP A 95 -5.42 4.33 17.80
CA ASP A 95 -4.33 3.48 18.28
C ASP A 95 -3.23 3.46 17.21
N LEU A 96 -2.23 4.31 17.39
CA LEU A 96 -1.10 4.41 16.46
C LEU A 96 -0.29 3.11 16.44
N ALA A 97 -0.27 2.33 17.53
CA ALA A 97 0.47 1.09 17.55
C ALA A 97 -0.22 0.03 16.68
N GLU A 98 -1.54 -0.17 16.86
CA GLU A 98 -2.33 -1.07 16.01
C GLU A 98 -2.27 -0.63 14.54
N TYR A 99 -2.39 0.67 14.28
CA TYR A 99 -2.32 1.21 12.93
C TYR A 99 -0.98 0.91 12.27
N GLY A 100 0.13 1.16 12.98
CA GLY A 100 1.47 0.90 12.49
C GLY A 100 1.74 -0.58 12.24
N GLU A 101 1.26 -1.46 13.12
CA GLU A 101 1.36 -2.91 12.95
C GLU A 101 0.59 -3.40 11.73
N ARG A 102 -0.65 -2.95 11.54
CA ARG A 102 -1.45 -3.33 10.37
C ARG A 102 -0.88 -2.80 9.07
N LEU A 103 -0.41 -1.55 9.03
CA LEU A 103 0.26 -1.00 7.86
C LEU A 103 1.51 -1.80 7.49
N ALA A 104 2.34 -2.13 8.48
CA ALA A 104 3.55 -2.93 8.25
C ALA A 104 3.23 -4.37 7.81
N ALA A 105 2.17 -4.96 8.35
CA ALA A 105 1.70 -6.30 7.96
C ALA A 105 1.15 -6.31 6.54
N HIS A 106 0.38 -5.29 6.17
CA HIS A 106 -0.17 -5.08 4.84
C HIS A 106 0.95 -4.94 3.78
N VAL A 107 1.92 -4.04 4.00
CA VAL A 107 3.07 -3.88 3.09
C VAL A 107 3.85 -5.19 2.91
N ARG A 108 4.08 -5.95 3.99
CA ARG A 108 4.78 -7.23 3.91
C ARG A 108 3.98 -8.28 3.14
N PHE A 109 2.66 -8.27 3.30
CA PHE A 109 1.76 -9.13 2.55
C PHE A 109 1.81 -8.83 1.06
N GLU A 110 1.75 -7.55 0.69
CA GLU A 110 1.77 -7.16 -0.72
C GLU A 110 3.07 -7.59 -1.39
N GLU A 111 4.20 -7.34 -0.72
CA GLU A 111 5.49 -7.78 -1.22
C GLU A 111 5.58 -9.32 -1.34
N ARG A 112 5.18 -10.07 -0.31
CA ARG A 112 5.46 -11.52 -0.26
C ARG A 112 4.44 -12.37 -0.97
N GLU A 113 3.22 -11.89 -1.11
CA GLU A 113 2.09 -12.69 -1.58
C GLU A 113 1.46 -12.03 -2.80
N LEU A 114 0.92 -10.82 -2.66
CA LEU A 114 0.16 -10.16 -3.74
C LEU A 114 1.01 -9.96 -5.00
N PHE A 115 2.18 -9.32 -4.87
CA PHE A 115 3.04 -8.99 -5.99
C PHE A 115 3.78 -10.21 -6.54
N GLU A 116 4.12 -11.19 -5.69
CA GLU A 116 4.71 -12.46 -6.13
C GLU A 116 3.72 -13.28 -6.98
N TYR A 117 2.46 -13.33 -6.55
CA TYR A 117 1.39 -13.94 -7.34
C TYR A 117 1.17 -13.17 -8.64
N SER A 118 1.11 -11.83 -8.56
CA SER A 118 0.87 -10.96 -9.71
C SER A 118 1.93 -11.11 -10.80
N GLN A 119 3.22 -11.11 -10.45
CA GLN A 119 4.30 -11.28 -11.43
C GLN A 119 4.35 -12.69 -12.05
N THR A 120 3.77 -13.68 -11.37
CA THR A 120 3.74 -15.07 -11.83
C THR A 120 2.56 -15.33 -12.77
N HIS A 121 1.42 -14.67 -12.53
CA HIS A 121 0.15 -15.00 -13.19
C HIS A 121 -0.39 -13.91 -14.12
N LEU A 122 0.01 -12.65 -13.97
CA LEU A 122 -0.45 -11.57 -14.86
C LEU A 122 0.42 -11.50 -16.12
N PRO A 123 -0.19 -11.19 -17.29
CA PRO A 123 0.55 -11.02 -18.52
C PRO A 123 1.41 -9.76 -18.48
N ASP A 124 2.51 -9.78 -19.22
CA ASP A 124 3.51 -8.71 -19.27
C ASP A 124 2.92 -7.33 -19.62
N SER A 125 1.91 -7.29 -20.48
CA SER A 125 1.23 -6.07 -20.91
C SER A 125 0.41 -5.42 -19.80
N VAL A 126 -0.09 -6.20 -18.85
CA VAL A 126 -0.81 -5.69 -17.68
C VAL A 126 0.18 -5.16 -16.64
N LEU A 127 1.27 -5.89 -16.40
CA LEU A 127 2.35 -5.42 -15.51
C LEU A 127 2.95 -4.10 -16.01
N ALA A 128 3.09 -3.92 -17.34
CA ALA A 128 3.55 -2.67 -17.93
C ALA A 128 2.58 -1.50 -17.66
N GLN A 129 1.27 -1.69 -17.81
CA GLN A 129 0.27 -0.67 -17.52
C GLN A 129 0.30 -0.21 -16.05
N ILE A 130 0.52 -1.16 -15.13
CA ILE A 130 0.67 -0.86 -13.70
C ILE A 130 1.94 -0.03 -13.44
N ALA A 131 3.05 -0.36 -14.12
CA ALA A 131 4.30 0.40 -14.01
C ALA A 131 4.16 1.85 -14.51
N ASP A 132 3.41 2.06 -15.59
CA ASP A 132 3.21 3.37 -16.21
C ASP A 132 2.30 4.28 -15.39
N ALA A 133 1.36 3.71 -14.63
CA ALA A 133 0.43 4.44 -13.77
C ALA A 133 1.07 5.02 -12.50
N ARG A 134 2.37 4.80 -12.30
CA ARG A 134 3.19 5.10 -11.11
C ARG A 134 2.63 6.25 -10.25
N PRO A 135 2.55 6.08 -8.91
CA PRO A 135 2.21 7.20 -8.05
C PRO A 135 3.23 8.31 -8.28
N VAL A 136 2.74 9.48 -8.70
CA VAL A 136 3.59 10.63 -8.96
C VAL A 136 4.11 11.10 -7.62
N ALA A 137 5.34 10.71 -7.27
CA ALA A 137 6.04 11.32 -6.15
C ALA A 137 6.01 12.85 -6.38
N PRO A 138 5.61 13.67 -5.39
CA PRO A 138 5.72 15.11 -5.55
C PRO A 138 7.18 15.42 -5.90
N ALA A 139 7.38 16.18 -6.98
CA ALA A 139 8.70 16.58 -7.44
C ALA A 139 9.47 17.12 -6.23
N THR A 140 10.49 16.38 -5.78
CA THR A 140 11.41 16.89 -4.78
C THR A 140 12.10 18.07 -5.43
N GLY A 141 11.68 19.27 -5.03
CA GLY A 141 12.24 20.54 -5.48
C GLY A 141 13.75 20.47 -5.36
N GLY A 142 14.41 20.56 -6.51
CA GLY A 142 15.85 20.72 -6.59
C GLY A 142 16.26 21.95 -5.80
N ARG A 143 17.32 21.77 -5.00
CA ARG A 143 18.07 22.84 -4.34
C ARG A 143 18.56 23.89 -5.33
#